data_AF-C3X2R8-F1
#
_entry.id   AF-C3X2R8-F1
#
_cell.length_a   1.000
_cell.length_b   1.000
_cell.length_c   1.000
_cell.angle_alpha   90.00
_cell.angle_beta   90.00
_cell.angle_gamma   90.00
#
_symmetry.space_group_name_H-M   'P 1'
#
loop_
_entity.id
_entity.type
_entity.pdbx_description
1 polymer ?
#
loop_
_entity_poly.entity_id
_entity_poly.type
_entity_poly.pdbx_seq_one_letter_code
_entity_poly.pdbx_strand_id
1 'polypeptide(L)'
;MRTGEKTEKAAEQIGAWTPLRHPVFRMLWIAILFVNIASWMQDVGAGWLMTSLAPTPVMVSLVQAATSTPFFLLAIPAGAMADIVDRRRYLIGTQVWMVACAGTLGILTLSGMTGSVLLLLFTFFLGVGIAMMMPAWGAIIPELVPREELQSAVALNSIAINIARSVGPAIAGIIVASAGSGAVFMANACLYSIVLFLIARWKRNVPQSALPSEHLFSAVKTGLRFARHSQALRAVMVRGCCFFIFASASWALMPLIVRQELKSGPGTYGLLLACIGIGAITGATLMPRLIRRVTRDTIIRGASALYGIAMLALAASDIVAAACAAMLVIGLSWMMTASALMTAAQISLPGWVRARGLAFFWIVFTGGMAGGSVIWGQVAGLLTISWALAIAAICLFIGIAVSWRFYVGLQDKADLTPLSPDWAGPVPRHIGMEEGPIMVIIEYRIRPEDTDAFIEAMTRLRDIRQRNGATLWHLYNDMTRPGIMVESFTIETMLEMLRQRERMTVADREVRDRARAFHRDGAPPKVTRLLSAIGHKRIFD
;
A
#
# COMPACT_ATOMS: atom_id res chain seq x y z
N MET A 1 -29.26 -32.79 2.92
CA MET A 1 -29.84 -31.64 2.20
C MET A 1 -30.35 -30.51 3.11
N ARG A 2 -30.91 -30.76 4.30
CA ARG A 2 -31.42 -29.70 5.22
C ARG A 2 -30.36 -28.83 5.95
N THR A 3 -29.07 -29.20 5.92
CA THR A 3 -27.99 -28.45 6.59
C THR A 3 -27.33 -27.40 5.69
N GLY A 4 -27.26 -27.62 4.37
CA GLY A 4 -26.70 -26.65 3.42
C GLY A 4 -27.57 -25.41 3.23
N GLU A 5 -28.89 -25.62 3.21
CA GLU A 5 -29.91 -24.56 3.03
C GLU A 5 -29.98 -23.58 4.21
N LYS A 6 -29.61 -24.01 5.43
CA LYS A 6 -29.54 -23.14 6.61
C LYS A 6 -28.30 -22.24 6.61
N THR A 7 -27.17 -22.72 6.10
CA THR A 7 -25.94 -21.92 5.93
C THR A 7 -26.07 -20.90 4.80
N GLU A 8 -26.75 -21.22 3.70
CA GLU A 8 -27.03 -20.27 2.62
C GLU A 8 -28.00 -19.16 3.06
N LYS A 9 -29.07 -19.49 3.80
CA LYS A 9 -29.99 -18.47 4.37
C LYS A 9 -29.37 -17.62 5.49
N ALA A 10 -28.40 -18.15 6.24
CA ALA A 10 -27.67 -17.38 7.26
C ALA A 10 -26.64 -16.40 6.64
N ALA A 11 -26.03 -16.78 5.52
CA ALA A 11 -25.16 -15.89 4.75
C ALA A 11 -25.94 -14.71 4.11
N GLU A 12 -27.24 -14.89 3.87
CA GLU A 12 -28.15 -13.90 3.28
C GLU A 12 -28.53 -12.72 4.22
N GLN A 13 -28.09 -12.72 5.50
CA GLN A 13 -28.49 -11.70 6.49
C GLN A 13 -27.35 -11.02 7.26
N ILE A 14 -26.08 -11.14 6.85
CA ILE A 14 -25.02 -10.29 7.43
C ILE A 14 -25.07 -8.92 6.74
N GLY A 15 -25.91 -8.04 7.28
CA GLY A 15 -25.98 -6.65 6.82
C GLY A 15 -24.63 -5.93 6.96
N ALA A 16 -24.34 -4.98 6.08
CA ALA A 16 -23.09 -4.21 6.08
C ALA A 16 -22.80 -3.49 7.43
N TRP A 17 -23.84 -3.25 8.24
CA TRP A 17 -23.77 -2.55 9.52
C TRP A 17 -23.67 -3.48 10.74
N THR A 18 -23.73 -4.81 10.54
CA THR A 18 -23.70 -5.81 11.62
C THR A 18 -22.53 -5.65 12.59
N PRO A 19 -21.29 -5.36 12.13
CA PRO A 19 -20.16 -5.16 13.03
C PRO A 19 -20.37 -4.06 14.10
N LEU A 20 -21.16 -3.01 13.81
CA LEU A 20 -21.44 -1.92 14.76
C LEU A 20 -22.33 -2.37 15.94
N ARG A 21 -22.90 -3.58 15.89
CA ARG A 21 -23.61 -4.18 17.02
C ARG A 21 -22.63 -4.62 18.10
N HIS A 22 -21.39 -4.97 17.75
CA HIS A 22 -20.35 -5.27 18.72
C HIS A 22 -19.89 -3.96 19.41
N PRO A 23 -20.07 -3.82 20.73
CA PRO A 23 -19.83 -2.55 21.42
C PRO A 23 -18.36 -2.10 21.36
N VAL A 24 -17.43 -3.06 21.45
CA VAL A 24 -15.98 -2.79 21.35
C VAL A 24 -15.61 -2.38 19.92
N PHE A 25 -16.12 -3.08 18.91
CA PHE A 25 -15.92 -2.69 17.51
C PHE A 25 -16.45 -1.29 17.24
N ARG A 26 -17.69 -0.99 17.64
CA ARG A 26 -18.29 0.34 17.46
C ARG A 26 -17.46 1.44 18.14
N MET A 27 -17.01 1.21 19.36
CA MET A 27 -16.17 2.16 20.10
C MET A 27 -14.86 2.45 19.38
N LEU A 28 -14.15 1.41 18.92
CA LEU A 28 -12.90 1.56 18.18
C LEU A 28 -13.13 2.09 16.76
N TRP A 29 -14.27 1.80 16.14
CA TRP A 29 -14.65 2.37 14.85
C TRP A 29 -14.87 3.91 14.95
N ILE A 30 -15.52 4.38 16.02
CA ILE A 30 -15.63 5.82 16.31
C ILE A 30 -14.24 6.42 16.56
N ALA A 31 -13.38 5.70 17.29
CA ALA A 31 -12.03 6.16 17.57
C ALA A 31 -11.21 6.36 16.29
N ILE A 32 -11.22 5.40 15.36
CA ILE A 32 -10.47 5.55 14.10
C ILE A 32 -11.08 6.63 13.19
N LEU A 33 -12.40 6.83 13.22
CA LEU A 33 -13.05 7.94 12.53
C LEU A 33 -12.52 9.29 13.03
N PHE A 34 -12.45 9.49 14.35
CA PHE A 34 -11.88 10.72 14.94
C PHE A 34 -10.41 10.91 14.61
N VAL A 35 -9.59 9.85 14.65
CA VAL A 35 -8.18 9.94 14.24
C VAL A 35 -8.05 10.40 12.79
N ASN A 36 -8.86 9.85 11.88
CA ASN A 36 -8.81 10.26 10.48
C ASN A 36 -9.28 11.71 10.29
N ILE A 37 -10.36 12.14 10.98
CA ILE A 37 -10.84 13.53 10.92
C ILE A 37 -9.73 14.48 11.39
N ALA A 38 -9.12 14.20 12.55
CA ALA A 38 -8.04 15.00 13.11
C ALA A 38 -6.81 15.04 12.19
N SER A 39 -6.49 13.93 11.51
CA SER A 39 -5.37 13.88 10.56
C SER A 39 -5.62 14.79 9.35
N TRP A 40 -6.81 14.72 8.74
CA TRP A 40 -7.15 15.63 7.64
C TRP A 40 -7.20 17.08 8.09
N MET A 41 -7.74 17.35 9.28
CA MET A 41 -7.73 18.69 9.85
C MET A 41 -6.30 19.20 10.08
N GLN A 42 -5.39 18.35 10.54
CA GLN A 42 -3.97 18.66 10.72
C GLN A 42 -3.33 19.10 9.40
N ASP A 43 -3.55 18.34 8.32
CA ASP A 43 -2.97 18.65 7.01
C ASP A 43 -3.45 20.01 6.48
N VAL A 44 -4.74 20.32 6.63
CA VAL A 44 -5.30 21.64 6.27
C VAL A 44 -4.72 22.76 7.14
N GLY A 45 -4.72 22.57 8.45
CA GLY A 45 -4.23 23.58 9.40
C GLY A 45 -2.75 23.90 9.19
N ALA A 46 -1.92 22.86 9.03
CA ALA A 46 -0.48 22.99 8.81
C ALA A 46 -0.16 23.55 7.41
N GLY A 47 -0.83 23.05 6.37
CA GLY A 47 -0.67 23.54 5.00
C GLY A 47 -0.99 25.03 4.91
N TRP A 48 -2.11 25.46 5.49
CA TRP A 48 -2.49 26.87 5.50
C TRP A 48 -1.57 27.73 6.37
N LEU A 49 -1.22 27.28 7.59
CA LEU A 49 -0.34 28.05 8.48
C LEU A 49 1.03 28.30 7.85
N MET A 50 1.58 27.30 7.13
CA MET A 50 2.86 27.46 6.46
C MET A 50 2.85 28.58 5.42
N THR A 51 1.74 28.78 4.72
CA THR A 51 1.60 29.90 3.77
C THR A 51 1.66 31.27 4.45
N SER A 52 1.41 31.37 5.76
CA SER A 52 1.55 32.59 6.54
C SER A 52 2.93 32.74 7.16
N LEU A 53 3.58 31.62 7.52
CA LEU A 53 4.89 31.62 8.18
C LEU A 53 6.06 31.77 7.20
N ALA A 54 6.02 31.02 6.09
CA ALA A 54 7.08 30.98 5.09
C ALA A 54 6.45 30.71 3.71
N PRO A 55 5.97 31.74 2.99
CA PRO A 55 5.20 31.60 1.75
C PRO A 55 6.03 31.14 0.53
N THR A 56 7.18 30.50 0.75
CA THR A 56 7.98 29.91 -0.33
C THR A 56 7.40 28.55 -0.74
N PRO A 57 7.36 28.22 -2.04
CA PRO A 57 6.90 26.92 -2.53
C PRO A 57 7.57 25.72 -1.89
N VAL A 58 8.88 25.83 -1.64
CA VAL A 58 9.66 24.79 -0.95
C VAL A 58 9.10 24.53 0.45
N MET A 59 8.97 25.56 1.30
CA MET A 59 8.52 25.36 2.69
C MET A 59 7.10 24.84 2.80
N VAL A 60 6.18 25.30 1.93
CA VAL A 60 4.80 24.81 1.93
C VAL A 60 4.74 23.35 1.47
N SER A 61 5.47 22.99 0.42
CA SER A 61 5.52 21.61 -0.06
C SER A 61 6.16 20.65 0.96
N LEU A 62 7.08 21.14 1.78
CA LEU A 62 7.70 20.36 2.85
C LEU A 62 6.71 19.93 3.92
N VAL A 63 5.56 20.61 4.08
CA VAL A 63 4.49 20.14 4.98
C VAL A 63 3.96 18.78 4.52
N GLN A 64 3.65 18.64 3.23
CA GLN A 64 3.18 17.36 2.66
C GLN A 64 4.26 16.28 2.77
N ALA A 65 5.53 16.65 2.58
CA ALA A 65 6.66 15.75 2.78
C ALA A 65 6.78 15.32 4.25
N ALA A 66 6.64 16.24 5.21
CA ALA A 66 6.68 15.97 6.64
C ALA A 66 5.53 15.04 7.08
N THR A 67 4.34 15.16 6.51
CA THR A 67 3.22 14.23 6.77
C THR A 67 3.51 12.82 6.22
N SER A 68 4.10 12.72 5.02
CA SER A 68 4.19 11.44 4.28
C SER A 68 5.46 10.64 4.61
N THR A 69 6.56 11.33 4.95
CA THR A 69 7.87 10.71 5.21
C THR A 69 7.87 9.73 6.38
N PRO A 70 7.24 10.01 7.54
CA PRO A 70 7.21 9.07 8.65
C PRO A 70 6.64 7.70 8.26
N PHE A 71 5.54 7.67 7.50
CA PHE A 71 4.96 6.41 7.05
C PHE A 71 5.90 5.66 6.10
N PHE A 72 6.55 6.37 5.17
CA PHE A 72 7.56 5.79 4.29
C PHE A 72 8.72 5.14 5.06
N LEU A 73 9.22 5.79 6.11
CA LEU A 73 10.35 5.30 6.90
C LEU A 73 9.94 4.20 7.91
N LEU A 74 8.75 4.31 8.49
CA LEU A 74 8.38 3.55 9.69
C LEU A 74 7.33 2.47 9.47
N ALA A 75 6.72 2.34 8.28
CA ALA A 75 5.67 1.33 8.06
C ALA A 75 6.12 -0.10 8.39
N ILE A 76 7.34 -0.48 8.02
CA ILE A 76 7.92 -1.81 8.29
C ILE A 76 8.23 -2.00 9.79
N PRO A 77 9.05 -1.16 10.44
CA PRO A 77 9.34 -1.32 11.88
C PRO A 77 8.10 -1.12 12.76
N ALA A 78 7.10 -0.37 12.32
CA ALA A 78 5.82 -0.26 13.03
C ALA A 78 5.07 -1.60 13.07
N GLY A 79 5.04 -2.34 11.94
CA GLY A 79 4.49 -3.69 11.91
C GLY A 79 5.21 -4.63 12.87
N ALA A 80 6.55 -4.57 12.90
CA ALA A 80 7.38 -5.32 13.85
C ALA A 80 6.96 -5.12 15.30
N MET A 81 6.89 -3.85 15.71
CA MET A 81 6.61 -3.50 17.08
C MET A 81 5.15 -3.83 17.46
N ALA A 82 4.22 -3.72 16.51
CA ALA A 82 2.82 -4.10 16.71
C ALA A 82 2.61 -5.62 16.91
N ASP A 83 3.58 -6.45 16.53
CA ASP A 83 3.56 -7.90 16.75
C ASP A 83 4.22 -8.31 18.08
N ILE A 84 5.19 -7.51 18.57
CA ILE A 84 5.94 -7.79 19.81
C ILE A 84 5.23 -7.21 21.05
N VAL A 85 4.75 -5.96 20.93
CA VAL A 85 4.15 -5.23 22.05
C VAL A 85 2.66 -5.54 22.12
N ASP A 86 2.09 -5.59 23.33
CA ASP A 86 0.64 -5.63 23.50
C ASP A 86 -0.01 -4.47 22.74
N ARG A 87 -0.89 -4.79 21.78
CA ARG A 87 -1.47 -3.83 20.85
C ARG A 87 -2.24 -2.72 21.55
N ARG A 88 -2.89 -2.99 22.68
CA ARG A 88 -3.59 -1.96 23.44
C ARG A 88 -2.60 -0.97 24.06
N ARG A 89 -1.56 -1.46 24.76
CA ARG A 89 -0.52 -0.60 25.34
C ARG A 89 0.20 0.21 24.27
N TYR A 90 0.48 -0.42 23.15
CA TYR A 90 1.11 0.20 22.00
C TYR A 90 0.25 1.34 21.43
N LEU A 91 -1.05 1.11 21.22
CA LEU A 91 -1.99 2.14 20.77
C LEU A 91 -2.09 3.30 21.78
N ILE A 92 -2.16 3.02 23.08
CA ILE A 92 -2.15 4.07 24.12
C ILE A 92 -0.90 4.94 24.00
N GLY A 93 0.28 4.33 23.85
CA GLY A 93 1.53 5.07 23.66
C GLY A 93 1.50 5.98 22.44
N THR A 94 1.03 5.48 21.29
CA THR A 94 0.90 6.31 20.07
C THR A 94 -0.08 7.45 20.24
N GLN A 95 -1.19 7.25 20.96
CA GLN A 95 -2.18 8.32 21.19
C GLN A 95 -1.67 9.38 22.17
N VAL A 96 -0.99 8.98 23.26
CA VAL A 96 -0.34 9.95 24.19
C VAL A 96 0.64 10.83 23.42
N TRP A 97 1.46 10.22 22.54
CA TRP A 97 2.38 10.96 21.67
C TRP A 97 1.65 11.96 20.78
N MET A 98 0.57 11.55 20.10
CA MET A 98 -0.20 12.42 19.21
C MET A 98 -0.90 13.56 19.96
N VAL A 99 -1.45 13.30 21.15
CA VAL A 99 -2.02 14.33 22.03
C VAL A 99 -0.96 15.35 22.42
N ALA A 100 0.22 14.89 22.87
CA ALA A 100 1.31 15.77 23.27
C ALA A 100 1.80 16.63 22.09
N CYS A 101 1.98 16.04 20.91
CA CYS A 101 2.43 16.77 19.72
C CYS A 101 1.39 17.80 19.25
N ALA A 102 0.12 17.40 19.10
CA ALA A 102 -0.94 18.30 18.64
C ALA A 102 -1.22 19.41 19.66
N GLY A 103 -1.25 19.08 20.95
CA GLY A 103 -1.45 20.05 22.04
C GLY A 103 -0.31 21.05 22.13
N THR A 104 0.94 20.59 22.07
CA THR A 104 2.11 21.48 22.09
C THR A 104 2.13 22.40 20.88
N LEU A 105 1.91 21.85 19.67
CA LEU A 105 1.84 22.65 18.45
C LEU A 105 0.69 23.67 18.51
N GLY A 106 -0.47 23.29 19.04
CA GLY A 106 -1.61 24.17 19.23
C GLY A 106 -1.29 25.33 20.17
N ILE A 107 -0.73 25.04 21.35
CA ILE A 107 -0.32 26.05 22.34
C ILE A 107 0.70 27.01 21.74
N LEU A 108 1.77 26.50 21.10
CA LEU A 108 2.81 27.32 20.47
C LEU A 108 2.25 28.21 19.36
N THR A 109 1.25 27.71 18.62
CA THR A 109 0.64 28.46 17.52
C THR A 109 -0.28 29.56 18.04
N LEU A 110 -1.05 29.28 19.10
CA LEU A 110 -1.90 30.29 19.75
C LEU A 110 -1.09 31.35 20.50
N SER A 111 0.09 31.00 21.02
CA SER A 111 1.02 31.97 21.64
C SER A 111 1.86 32.76 20.63
N GLY A 112 1.72 32.49 19.32
CA GLY A 112 2.50 33.17 18.27
C GLY A 112 3.96 32.75 18.19
N MET A 113 4.35 31.65 18.86
CA MET A 113 5.74 31.16 18.93
C MET A 113 6.08 30.13 17.83
N THR A 114 5.09 29.68 17.05
CA THR A 114 5.31 28.69 15.99
C THR A 114 6.01 29.29 14.77
N GLY A 115 7.25 28.88 14.54
CA GLY A 115 7.97 29.10 13.28
C GLY A 115 7.76 27.98 12.25
N SER A 116 8.21 28.18 11.02
CA SER A 116 8.10 27.20 9.92
C SER A 116 8.77 25.87 10.24
N VAL A 117 9.97 25.89 10.82
CA VAL A 117 10.71 24.67 11.19
C VAL A 117 9.97 23.88 12.28
N LEU A 118 9.46 24.57 13.31
CA LEU A 118 8.67 23.92 14.37
C LEU A 118 7.41 23.28 13.81
N LEU A 119 6.70 23.96 12.90
CA LEU A 119 5.53 23.40 12.23
C LEU A 119 5.87 22.12 11.46
N LEU A 120 6.97 22.10 10.70
CA LEU A 120 7.43 20.89 9.99
C LEU A 120 7.78 19.75 10.96
N LEU A 121 8.51 20.05 12.04
CA LEU A 121 8.89 19.04 13.04
C LEU A 121 7.68 18.40 13.71
N PHE A 122 6.72 19.20 14.18
CA PHE A 122 5.51 18.66 14.80
C PHE A 122 4.60 17.94 13.80
N THR A 123 4.54 18.39 12.54
CA THR A 123 3.83 17.67 11.47
C THR A 123 4.47 16.29 11.23
N PHE A 124 5.81 16.24 11.19
CA PHE A 124 6.54 14.98 11.11
C PHE A 124 6.29 14.08 12.33
N PHE A 125 6.35 14.62 13.55
CA PHE A 125 6.08 13.85 14.77
C PHE A 125 4.65 13.31 14.83
N LEU A 126 3.64 14.07 14.39
CA LEU A 126 2.28 13.57 14.25
C LEU A 126 2.20 12.45 13.22
N GLY A 127 2.87 12.61 12.07
CA GLY A 127 2.99 11.55 11.06
C GLY A 127 3.67 10.28 11.60
N VAL A 128 4.67 10.40 12.49
CA VAL A 128 5.26 9.25 13.20
C VAL A 128 4.18 8.54 14.01
N GLY A 129 3.38 9.26 14.79
CA GLY A 129 2.28 8.69 15.55
C GLY A 129 1.32 7.87 14.68
N ILE A 130 0.90 8.43 13.53
CA ILE A 130 0.01 7.75 12.57
C ILE A 130 0.69 6.51 11.97
N ALA A 131 1.95 6.63 11.54
CA ALA A 131 2.72 5.54 10.94
C ALA A 131 2.89 4.36 11.91
N MET A 132 3.15 4.66 13.18
CA MET A 132 3.27 3.66 14.22
C MET A 132 1.92 2.99 14.52
N MET A 133 0.83 3.76 14.56
CA MET A 133 -0.51 3.29 14.95
C MET A 133 -1.15 2.34 13.93
N MET A 134 -1.01 2.62 12.62
CA MET A 134 -1.76 1.96 11.56
C MET A 134 -1.64 0.43 11.53
N PRO A 135 -0.43 -0.17 11.64
CA PRO A 135 -0.30 -1.63 11.67
C PRO A 135 -0.98 -2.28 12.87
N ALA A 136 -0.83 -1.68 14.06
CA ALA A 136 -1.49 -2.17 15.28
C ALA A 136 -3.01 -2.10 15.16
N TRP A 137 -3.54 -1.03 14.55
CA TRP A 137 -4.97 -0.88 14.32
C TRP A 137 -5.52 -1.94 13.37
N GLY A 138 -4.83 -2.17 12.25
CA GLY A 138 -5.21 -3.18 11.28
C GLY A 138 -5.22 -4.60 11.87
N ALA A 139 -4.31 -4.90 12.80
CA ALA A 139 -4.23 -6.19 13.47
C ALA A 139 -5.34 -6.40 14.52
N ILE A 140 -5.92 -5.34 15.07
CA ILE A 140 -7.00 -5.45 16.06
C ILE A 140 -8.35 -5.74 15.40
N ILE A 141 -8.64 -5.22 14.21
CA ILE A 141 -9.95 -5.38 13.56
C ILE A 141 -10.42 -6.86 13.51
N PRO A 142 -9.60 -7.84 13.09
CA PRO A 142 -9.99 -9.25 13.08
C PRO A 142 -10.22 -9.87 14.47
N GLU A 143 -9.71 -9.24 15.54
CA GLU A 143 -9.94 -9.68 16.92
C GLU A 143 -11.31 -9.23 17.46
N LEU A 144 -11.94 -8.23 16.82
CA LEU A 144 -13.15 -7.58 17.34
C LEU A 144 -14.46 -8.16 16.81
N VAL A 145 -14.40 -8.92 15.72
CA VAL A 145 -15.57 -9.44 15.00
C VAL A 145 -15.36 -10.90 14.61
N PRO A 146 -16.44 -11.69 14.52
CA PRO A 146 -16.39 -13.03 13.95
C PRO A 146 -15.82 -13.02 12.51
N ARG A 147 -15.26 -14.15 12.07
CA ARG A 147 -14.62 -14.26 10.74
C ARG A 147 -15.61 -13.96 9.61
N GLU A 148 -16.88 -14.30 9.82
CA GLU A 148 -17.99 -14.11 8.89
C GLU A 148 -18.33 -12.62 8.70
N GLU A 149 -18.05 -11.79 9.70
CA GLU A 149 -18.32 -10.34 9.68
C GLU A 149 -17.11 -9.50 9.25
N LEU A 150 -15.93 -10.12 9.07
CA LEU A 150 -14.66 -9.42 8.83
C LEU A 150 -14.72 -8.54 7.58
N GLN A 151 -15.34 -9.00 6.50
CA GLN A 151 -15.47 -8.22 5.26
C GLN A 151 -16.32 -6.96 5.47
N SER A 152 -17.43 -7.08 6.19
CA SER A 152 -18.28 -5.94 6.57
C SER A 152 -17.54 -4.97 7.48
N ALA A 153 -16.71 -5.47 8.41
CA ALA A 153 -15.89 -4.64 9.29
C ALA A 153 -14.83 -3.84 8.51
N VAL A 154 -14.16 -4.47 7.54
CA VAL A 154 -13.19 -3.80 6.65
C VAL A 154 -13.90 -2.75 5.76
N ALA A 155 -15.10 -3.05 5.27
CA ALA A 155 -15.91 -2.10 4.51
C ALA A 155 -16.30 -0.87 5.36
N LEU A 156 -16.72 -1.07 6.61
CA LEU A 156 -17.01 0.02 7.55
C LEU A 156 -15.77 0.89 7.86
N ASN A 157 -14.58 0.29 7.97
CA ASN A 157 -13.36 1.07 8.13
C ASN A 157 -13.07 1.95 6.91
N SER A 158 -13.34 1.42 5.71
CA SER A 158 -13.22 2.19 4.47
C SER A 158 -14.22 3.35 4.45
N ILE A 159 -15.45 3.16 4.95
CA ILE A 159 -16.44 4.22 5.10
C ILE A 159 -15.91 5.32 6.04
N ALA A 160 -15.34 4.96 7.20
CA ALA A 160 -14.80 5.94 8.14
C ALA A 160 -13.70 6.82 7.52
N ILE A 161 -12.76 6.22 6.78
CA ILE A 161 -11.69 6.95 6.07
C ILE A 161 -12.27 7.93 5.05
N ASN A 162 -13.28 7.50 4.27
CA ASN A 162 -13.90 8.34 3.25
C ASN A 162 -14.72 9.49 3.87
N ILE A 163 -15.47 9.24 4.95
CA ILE A 163 -16.19 10.29 5.69
C ILE A 163 -15.18 11.32 6.20
N ALA A 164 -14.11 10.87 6.85
CA ALA A 164 -13.10 11.76 7.39
C ALA A 164 -12.41 12.62 6.32
N ARG A 165 -12.14 12.05 5.13
CA ARG A 165 -11.54 12.81 4.01
C ARG A 165 -12.43 13.92 3.48
N SER A 166 -13.75 13.76 3.56
CA SER A 166 -14.69 14.80 3.12
C SER A 166 -14.99 15.81 4.22
N VAL A 167 -15.18 15.34 5.45
CA VAL A 167 -15.61 16.17 6.59
C VAL A 167 -14.45 16.92 7.24
N GLY A 168 -13.29 16.27 7.40
CA GLY A 168 -12.12 16.83 8.07
C GLY A 168 -11.66 18.17 7.45
N PRO A 169 -11.42 18.23 6.13
CA PRO A 169 -11.02 19.49 5.49
C PRO A 169 -12.05 20.60 5.57
N ALA A 170 -13.34 20.27 5.50
CA ALA A 170 -14.42 21.24 5.63
C ALA A 170 -14.46 21.85 7.04
N ILE A 171 -14.37 21.01 8.08
CA ILE A 171 -14.29 21.47 9.47
C ILE A 171 -13.04 22.32 9.68
N ALA A 172 -11.88 21.85 9.22
CA ALA A 172 -10.65 22.63 9.35
C ALA A 172 -10.72 23.96 8.60
N GLY A 173 -11.22 24.01 7.37
CA GLY A 173 -11.38 25.26 6.61
C GLY A 173 -12.21 26.30 7.37
N ILE A 174 -13.31 25.88 8.00
CA ILE A 174 -14.16 26.73 8.84
C ILE A 174 -13.39 27.22 10.08
N ILE A 175 -12.73 26.32 10.81
CA ILE A 175 -11.98 26.68 12.03
C ILE A 175 -10.79 27.58 11.70
N VAL A 176 -10.05 27.32 10.62
CA VAL A 176 -8.94 28.17 10.17
C VAL A 176 -9.46 29.56 9.83
N ALA A 177 -10.60 29.66 9.14
CA ALA A 177 -11.19 30.94 8.76
C ALA A 177 -11.69 31.76 9.96
N SER A 178 -12.22 31.11 11.01
CA SER A 178 -12.83 31.79 12.16
C SER A 178 -11.89 32.01 13.34
N ALA A 179 -11.00 31.05 13.61
CA ALA A 179 -10.17 31.00 14.82
C ALA A 179 -8.67 30.69 14.54
N GLY A 180 -8.29 30.57 13.27
CA GLY A 180 -6.91 30.30 12.86
C GLY A 180 -6.45 28.84 13.04
N SER A 181 -5.25 28.53 12.53
CA SER A 181 -4.72 27.16 12.54
C SER A 181 -4.40 26.61 13.94
N GLY A 182 -4.09 27.48 14.91
CA GLY A 182 -3.86 27.06 16.31
C GLY A 182 -5.08 26.38 16.94
N ALA A 183 -6.28 26.89 16.64
CA ALA A 183 -7.53 26.28 17.10
C ALA A 183 -7.76 24.89 16.49
N VAL A 184 -7.34 24.67 15.23
CA VAL A 184 -7.39 23.34 14.59
C VAL A 184 -6.51 22.35 15.31
N PHE A 185 -5.29 22.73 15.66
CA PHE A 185 -4.35 21.84 16.36
C PHE A 185 -4.83 21.51 17.78
N MET A 186 -5.45 22.47 18.48
CA MET A 186 -6.10 22.21 19.76
C MET A 186 -7.32 21.29 19.63
N ALA A 187 -8.15 21.47 18.60
CA ALA A 187 -9.25 20.56 18.31
C ALA A 187 -8.75 19.13 18.02
N ASN A 188 -7.63 19.00 17.31
CA ASN A 188 -6.97 17.71 17.08
C ASN A 188 -6.48 17.08 18.39
N ALA A 189 -5.87 17.86 19.28
CA ALA A 189 -5.45 17.37 20.60
C ALA A 189 -6.65 16.85 21.42
N CYS A 190 -7.80 17.54 21.37
CA CYS A 190 -9.04 17.08 22.00
C CYS A 190 -9.54 15.76 21.38
N LEU A 191 -9.57 15.66 20.05
CA LEU A 191 -9.99 14.43 19.36
C LEU A 191 -9.08 13.24 19.72
N TYR A 192 -7.76 13.42 19.70
CA TYR A 192 -6.81 12.39 20.12
C TYR A 192 -6.95 12.03 21.60
N SER A 193 -7.31 12.98 22.46
CA SER A 193 -7.56 12.72 23.90
C SER A 193 -8.83 11.88 24.10
N ILE A 194 -9.89 12.14 23.32
CA ILE A 194 -11.10 11.31 23.32
C ILE A 194 -10.76 9.89 22.87
N VAL A 195 -9.99 9.75 21.78
CA VAL A 195 -9.53 8.44 21.28
C VAL A 195 -8.70 7.70 22.33
N LEU A 196 -7.74 8.37 22.96
CA LEU A 196 -6.93 7.83 24.05
C LEU A 196 -7.81 7.29 25.18
N PHE A 197 -8.82 8.06 25.58
CA PHE A 197 -9.77 7.64 26.61
C PHE A 197 -10.58 6.40 26.20
N LEU A 198 -11.06 6.32 24.96
CA LEU A 198 -11.79 5.16 24.44
C LEU A 198 -10.93 3.89 24.46
N ILE A 199 -9.67 3.99 24.01
CA ILE A 199 -8.72 2.86 24.01
C ILE A 199 -8.31 2.48 25.44
N ALA A 200 -8.14 3.46 26.32
CA ALA A 200 -7.84 3.21 27.74
C ALA A 200 -8.98 2.47 28.45
N ARG A 201 -10.25 2.71 28.08
CA ARG A 201 -11.40 1.97 28.64
C ARG A 201 -11.57 0.57 28.08
N TRP A 202 -11.11 0.32 26.85
CA TRP A 202 -11.15 -1.01 26.28
C TRP A 202 -10.35 -2.00 27.12
N LYS A 203 -10.95 -3.14 27.49
CA LYS A 203 -10.22 -4.29 28.05
C LYS A 203 -10.02 -5.33 26.95
N ARG A 204 -8.77 -5.51 26.52
CA ARG A 204 -8.39 -6.49 25.50
C ARG A 204 -8.26 -7.86 26.17
N ASN A 205 -9.17 -8.77 25.83
CA ASN A 205 -9.12 -10.17 26.28
C ASN A 205 -8.74 -11.04 25.08
N VAL A 206 -7.45 -11.36 24.92
CA VAL A 206 -6.98 -12.22 23.83
C VAL A 206 -5.98 -13.24 24.38
N PRO A 207 -6.11 -14.55 24.05
CA PRO A 207 -5.11 -15.55 24.38
C PRO A 207 -3.77 -15.22 23.74
N GLN A 208 -2.66 -15.38 24.48
CA GLN A 208 -1.32 -15.23 23.91
C GLN A 208 -1.12 -16.20 22.75
N SER A 209 -0.78 -15.69 21.57
CA SER A 209 -0.41 -16.53 20.43
C SER A 209 0.89 -17.25 20.74
N ALA A 210 0.87 -18.59 20.75
CA ALA A 210 2.00 -19.46 21.06
C ALA A 210 2.99 -19.66 19.89
N LEU A 211 2.80 -18.94 18.77
CA LEU A 211 3.68 -19.05 17.60
C LEU A 211 4.70 -17.92 17.59
N PRO A 212 6.00 -18.21 17.43
CA PRO A 212 7.04 -17.20 17.29
C PRO A 212 6.73 -16.25 16.14
N SER A 213 6.86 -14.95 16.40
CA SER A 213 6.82 -13.92 15.35
C SER A 213 7.89 -14.22 14.30
N GLU A 214 7.52 -14.25 13.02
CA GLU A 214 8.49 -14.44 11.94
C GLU A 214 9.58 -13.36 12.00
N HIS A 215 10.84 -13.75 11.74
CA HIS A 215 11.94 -12.80 11.66
C HIS A 215 11.66 -11.74 10.58
N LEU A 216 11.41 -10.50 11.00
CA LEU A 216 11.08 -9.35 10.15
C LEU A 216 12.02 -9.15 8.97
N PHE A 217 13.32 -9.34 9.20
CA PHE A 217 14.31 -9.18 8.14
C PHE A 217 14.17 -10.23 7.04
N SER A 218 13.88 -11.48 7.41
CA SER A 218 13.56 -12.55 6.47
C SER A 218 12.26 -12.27 5.72
N ALA A 219 11.25 -11.70 6.39
CA ALA A 219 9.98 -11.31 5.80
C ALA A 219 10.10 -10.15 4.78
N VAL A 220 10.93 -9.14 5.08
CA VAL A 220 11.23 -8.02 4.16
C VAL A 220 11.99 -8.51 2.94
N LYS A 221 13.05 -9.33 3.14
CA LYS A 221 13.81 -9.96 2.05
C LYS A 221 12.89 -10.78 1.13
N THR A 222 11.98 -11.55 1.73
CA THR A 222 11.00 -12.36 1.00
C THR A 222 10.01 -11.50 0.20
N GLY A 223 9.48 -10.43 0.80
CA GLY A 223 8.60 -9.48 0.12
C GLY A 223 9.30 -8.75 -1.05
N LEU A 224 10.56 -8.33 -0.86
CA LEU A 224 11.34 -7.68 -1.91
C LEU A 224 11.63 -8.62 -3.08
N ARG A 225 12.01 -9.86 -2.79
CA ARG A 225 12.20 -10.91 -3.81
C ARG A 225 10.91 -11.15 -4.59
N PHE A 226 9.77 -11.25 -3.90
CA PHE A 226 8.48 -11.39 -4.56
C PHE A 226 8.18 -10.19 -5.46
N ALA A 227 8.38 -8.96 -4.99
CA ALA A 227 8.13 -7.74 -5.77
C ALA A 227 9.01 -7.62 -7.01
N ARG A 228 10.26 -8.07 -6.93
CA ARG A 228 11.21 -8.05 -8.05
C ARG A 228 10.82 -9.03 -9.18
N HIS A 229 10.35 -10.21 -8.81
CA HIS A 229 10.04 -11.30 -9.76
C HIS A 229 8.56 -11.39 -10.15
N SER A 230 7.66 -10.70 -9.44
CA SER A 230 6.25 -10.60 -9.83
C SER A 230 6.06 -9.48 -10.86
N GLN A 231 5.78 -9.86 -12.11
CA GLN A 231 5.53 -8.89 -13.19
C GLN A 231 4.35 -7.96 -12.87
N ALA A 232 3.29 -8.49 -12.24
CA ALA A 232 2.11 -7.72 -11.88
C ALA A 232 2.40 -6.70 -10.77
N LEU A 233 3.12 -7.09 -9.71
CA LEU A 233 3.48 -6.16 -8.65
C LEU A 233 4.46 -5.09 -9.15
N ARG A 234 5.42 -5.46 -10.00
CA ARG A 234 6.31 -4.49 -10.67
C ARG A 234 5.53 -3.48 -11.52
N ALA A 235 4.49 -3.93 -12.23
CA ALA A 235 3.64 -3.03 -13.01
C ALA A 235 2.88 -2.03 -12.12
N VAL A 236 2.36 -2.49 -10.98
CA VAL A 236 1.74 -1.62 -9.97
C VAL A 236 2.75 -0.61 -9.42
N MET A 237 3.96 -1.04 -9.08
CA MET A 237 5.00 -0.16 -8.54
C MET A 237 5.44 0.90 -9.56
N VAL A 238 5.70 0.54 -10.81
CA VAL A 238 6.11 1.48 -11.86
C VAL A 238 5.00 2.50 -12.13
N ARG A 239 3.75 2.04 -12.31
CA ARG A 239 2.62 2.94 -12.53
C ARG A 239 2.31 3.80 -11.31
N GLY A 240 2.48 3.26 -10.10
CA GLY A 240 2.38 4.00 -8.85
C GLY A 240 3.40 5.13 -8.78
N CYS A 241 4.68 4.85 -9.05
CA CYS A 241 5.72 5.89 -9.09
C CYS A 241 5.41 6.97 -10.12
N CYS A 242 5.07 6.58 -11.35
CA CYS A 242 4.70 7.51 -12.41
C CYS A 242 3.46 8.34 -12.07
N PHE A 243 2.56 7.87 -11.22
CA PHE A 243 1.38 8.63 -10.83
C PHE A 243 1.64 9.50 -9.60
N PHE A 244 2.03 8.90 -8.47
CA PHE A 244 2.10 9.59 -7.17
C PHE A 244 3.17 10.68 -7.12
N ILE A 245 4.32 10.50 -7.78
CA ILE A 245 5.38 11.54 -7.82
C ILE A 245 4.85 12.81 -8.48
N PHE A 246 4.14 12.69 -9.60
CA PHE A 246 3.66 13.85 -10.36
C PHE A 246 2.34 14.40 -9.81
N ALA A 247 1.45 13.52 -9.36
CA ALA A 247 0.20 13.91 -8.72
C ALA A 247 0.41 14.68 -7.41
N SER A 248 1.52 14.41 -6.70
CA SER A 248 1.87 15.11 -5.46
C SER A 248 1.99 16.64 -5.63
N ALA A 249 2.31 17.15 -6.82
CA ALA A 249 2.45 18.57 -7.09
C ALA A 249 1.17 19.35 -6.74
N SER A 250 0.00 18.81 -7.12
CA SER A 250 -1.27 19.46 -6.84
C SER A 250 -1.56 19.51 -5.35
N TRP A 251 -1.29 18.43 -4.61
CA TRP A 251 -1.48 18.37 -3.15
C TRP A 251 -0.53 19.29 -2.40
N ALA A 252 0.75 19.24 -2.75
CA ALA A 252 1.82 19.97 -2.06
C ALA A 252 1.73 21.48 -2.26
N LEU A 253 1.30 21.94 -3.44
CA LEU A 253 1.24 23.36 -3.79
C LEU A 253 -0.16 23.98 -3.61
N MET A 254 -1.20 23.19 -3.35
CA MET A 254 -2.58 23.67 -3.24
C MET A 254 -2.79 24.86 -2.29
N PRO A 255 -2.21 24.90 -1.07
CA PRO A 255 -2.35 26.08 -0.21
C PRO A 255 -1.84 27.36 -0.87
N LEU A 256 -0.75 27.26 -1.65
CA LEU A 256 -0.17 28.39 -2.37
C LEU A 256 -0.96 28.74 -3.63
N ILE A 257 -1.51 27.75 -4.35
CA ILE A 257 -2.42 28.02 -5.48
C ILE A 257 -3.59 28.89 -5.00
N VAL A 258 -4.17 28.55 -3.84
CA VAL A 258 -5.28 29.34 -3.28
C VAL A 258 -4.83 30.75 -2.87
N ARG A 259 -3.69 30.87 -2.20
CA ARG A 259 -3.25 32.16 -1.66
C ARG A 259 -2.63 33.09 -2.70
N GLN A 260 -1.82 32.57 -3.63
CA GLN A 260 -1.03 33.36 -4.58
C GLN A 260 -1.74 33.52 -5.92
N GLU A 261 -2.20 32.43 -6.53
CA GLU A 261 -2.82 32.45 -7.87
C GLU A 261 -4.29 32.89 -7.77
N LEU A 262 -5.09 32.22 -6.94
CA LEU A 262 -6.51 32.55 -6.74
C LEU A 262 -6.75 33.74 -5.81
N LYS A 263 -5.69 34.28 -5.18
CA LYS A 263 -5.73 35.42 -4.25
C LYS A 263 -6.85 35.32 -3.22
N SER A 264 -7.04 34.12 -2.69
CA SER A 264 -8.20 33.73 -1.89
C SER A 264 -7.81 33.29 -0.48
N GLY A 265 -8.81 33.23 0.41
CA GLY A 265 -8.64 32.89 1.82
C GLY A 265 -8.79 31.39 2.16
N PRO A 266 -8.74 31.05 3.46
CA PRO A 266 -8.82 29.66 3.94
C PRO A 266 -10.17 29.00 3.66
N GLY A 267 -11.25 29.79 3.54
CA GLY A 267 -12.57 29.30 3.13
C GLY A 267 -12.54 28.67 1.73
N THR A 268 -11.87 29.32 0.77
CA THR A 268 -11.68 28.77 -0.59
C THR A 268 -10.78 27.54 -0.57
N TYR A 269 -9.76 27.51 0.29
CA TYR A 269 -8.92 26.31 0.48
C TYR A 269 -9.74 25.11 0.98
N GLY A 270 -10.60 25.31 1.98
CA GLY A 270 -11.55 24.29 2.44
C GLY A 270 -12.54 23.87 1.36
N LEU A 271 -13.03 24.81 0.55
CA LEU A 271 -13.93 24.53 -0.58
C LEU A 271 -13.27 23.66 -1.65
N LEU A 272 -12.05 23.99 -2.08
CA LEU A 272 -11.31 23.18 -3.06
C LEU A 272 -11.04 21.76 -2.55
N LEU A 273 -10.72 21.61 -1.26
CA LEU A 273 -10.58 20.30 -0.62
C LEU A 273 -11.90 19.53 -0.58
N ALA A 274 -13.02 20.20 -0.30
CA ALA A 274 -14.34 19.59 -0.38
C ALA A 274 -14.66 19.11 -1.81
N CYS A 275 -14.30 19.89 -2.84
CA CYS A 275 -14.38 19.49 -4.24
C CYS A 275 -13.56 18.21 -4.51
N ILE A 276 -12.31 18.10 -4.02
CA ILE A 276 -11.52 16.86 -4.11
C ILE A 276 -12.28 15.69 -3.44
N GLY A 277 -12.84 15.91 -2.24
CA GLY A 277 -13.62 14.91 -1.51
C GLY A 277 -14.84 14.38 -2.29
N ILE A 278 -15.64 15.29 -2.85
CA ILE A 278 -16.81 14.96 -3.68
C ILE A 278 -16.38 14.21 -4.95
N GLY A 279 -15.32 14.68 -5.62
CA GLY A 279 -14.72 14.02 -6.77
C GLY A 279 -14.31 12.59 -6.43
N ALA A 280 -13.63 12.39 -5.30
CA ALA A 280 -13.20 11.08 -4.84
C ALA A 280 -14.37 10.12 -4.55
N ILE A 281 -15.45 10.59 -3.90
CA ILE A 281 -16.66 9.78 -3.70
C ILE A 281 -17.29 9.39 -5.04
N THR A 282 -17.35 10.31 -5.99
CA THR A 282 -17.85 10.07 -7.34
C THR A 282 -17.00 9.02 -8.07
N GLY A 283 -15.67 9.13 -7.99
CA GLY A 283 -14.75 8.13 -8.53
C GLY A 283 -14.92 6.75 -7.91
N ALA A 284 -15.08 6.67 -6.58
CA ALA A 284 -15.29 5.41 -5.87
C ALA A 284 -16.62 4.73 -6.25
N THR A 285 -17.69 5.50 -6.47
CA THR A 285 -19.02 4.98 -6.85
C THR A 285 -19.12 4.62 -8.33
N LEU A 286 -18.36 5.29 -9.19
CA LEU A 286 -18.30 4.99 -10.63
C LEU A 286 -17.42 3.77 -10.93
N MET A 287 -16.38 3.54 -10.13
CA MET A 287 -15.37 2.49 -10.35
C MET A 287 -15.97 1.08 -10.57
N PRO A 288 -16.90 0.55 -9.75
CA PRO A 288 -17.45 -0.79 -9.95
C PRO A 288 -18.20 -0.96 -11.28
N ARG A 289 -18.83 0.13 -11.77
CA ARG A 289 -19.52 0.13 -13.07
C ARG A 289 -18.52 0.12 -14.22
N LEU A 290 -17.41 0.85 -14.08
CA LEU A 290 -16.42 0.99 -15.12
C LEU A 290 -15.57 -0.27 -15.30
N ILE A 291 -15.19 -0.94 -14.20
CA ILE A 291 -14.45 -2.21 -14.23
C ILE A 291 -15.22 -3.32 -14.98
N ARG A 292 -16.57 -3.26 -15.00
CA ARG A 292 -17.38 -4.22 -15.77
C ARG A 292 -17.31 -4.00 -17.28
N ARG A 293 -16.96 -2.79 -17.73
CA ARG A 293 -16.95 -2.42 -19.16
C ARG A 293 -15.56 -2.30 -19.75
N VAL A 294 -14.56 -1.97 -18.93
CA VAL A 294 -13.22 -1.64 -19.39
C VAL A 294 -12.17 -2.26 -18.46
N THR A 295 -11.01 -2.63 -19.01
CA THR A 295 -9.91 -3.19 -18.23
C THR A 295 -9.34 -2.18 -17.23
N ARG A 296 -8.83 -2.68 -16.09
CA ARG A 296 -8.19 -1.86 -15.05
C ARG A 296 -7.04 -1.01 -15.59
N ASP A 297 -6.31 -1.54 -16.57
CA ASP A 297 -5.24 -0.82 -17.28
C ASP A 297 -5.72 0.44 -18.00
N THR A 298 -6.86 0.36 -18.67
CA THR A 298 -7.45 1.51 -19.36
C THR A 298 -8.02 2.52 -18.38
N ILE A 299 -8.60 2.05 -17.26
CA ILE A 299 -9.07 2.92 -16.18
C ILE A 299 -7.91 3.72 -15.58
N ILE A 300 -6.79 3.07 -15.23
CA ILE A 300 -5.61 3.74 -14.69
C ILE A 300 -5.05 4.76 -15.69
N ARG A 301 -4.93 4.40 -16.97
CA ARG A 301 -4.43 5.33 -18.00
C ARG A 301 -5.36 6.51 -18.22
N GLY A 302 -6.67 6.26 -18.35
CA GLY A 302 -7.67 7.30 -18.56
C GLY A 302 -7.78 8.25 -17.38
N ALA A 303 -7.82 7.72 -16.15
CA ALA A 303 -7.84 8.52 -14.93
C ALA A 303 -6.55 9.33 -14.77
N SER A 304 -5.37 8.76 -15.01
CA SER A 304 -4.11 9.51 -14.96
C SER A 304 -4.03 10.61 -16.04
N ALA A 305 -4.53 10.36 -17.25
CA ALA A 305 -4.58 11.37 -18.30
C ALA A 305 -5.54 12.51 -17.92
N LEU A 306 -6.72 12.16 -17.40
CA LEU A 306 -7.71 13.12 -16.91
C LEU A 306 -7.16 13.97 -15.74
N TYR A 307 -6.37 13.36 -14.85
CA TYR A 307 -5.65 14.06 -13.79
C TYR A 307 -4.67 15.09 -14.34
N GLY A 308 -3.86 14.72 -15.34
CA GLY A 308 -2.92 15.63 -16.00
C GLY A 308 -3.62 16.80 -16.70
N ILE A 309 -4.75 16.54 -17.38
CA ILE A 309 -5.57 17.60 -18.00
C ILE A 309 -6.10 18.56 -16.92
N ALA A 310 -6.59 18.04 -15.80
CA ALA A 310 -7.08 18.88 -14.71
C ALA A 310 -5.98 19.71 -14.05
N MET A 311 -4.75 19.17 -13.94
CA MET A 311 -3.58 19.94 -13.50
C MET A 311 -3.21 21.07 -14.46
N LEU A 312 -3.27 20.84 -15.77
CA LEU A 312 -3.05 21.89 -16.77
C LEU A 312 -4.13 22.97 -16.70
N ALA A 313 -5.40 22.57 -16.53
CA ALA A 313 -6.50 23.51 -16.34
C ALA A 313 -6.31 24.36 -15.07
N LEU A 314 -5.83 23.75 -13.99
CA LEU A 314 -5.51 24.45 -12.75
C LEU A 314 -4.33 25.40 -12.91
N ALA A 315 -3.30 25.03 -13.68
CA ALA A 315 -2.15 25.87 -13.97
C ALA A 315 -2.49 27.09 -14.82
N ALA A 316 -3.52 26.99 -15.66
CA ALA A 316 -3.93 28.02 -16.61
C ALA A 316 -5.08 28.91 -16.11
N SER A 317 -5.63 28.65 -14.91
CA SER A 317 -6.84 29.31 -14.45
C SER A 317 -6.69 30.01 -13.10
N ASP A 318 -7.06 31.29 -13.08
CA ASP A 318 -7.10 32.13 -11.88
C ASP A 318 -8.52 32.24 -11.29
N ILE A 319 -9.49 31.52 -11.86
CA ILE A 319 -10.91 31.62 -11.50
C ILE A 319 -11.26 30.51 -10.51
N VAL A 320 -11.77 30.89 -9.34
CA VAL A 320 -12.15 29.95 -8.27
C VAL A 320 -13.11 28.85 -8.77
N ALA A 321 -14.10 29.18 -9.59
CA ALA A 321 -15.04 28.21 -10.14
C ALA A 321 -14.36 27.16 -11.05
N ALA A 322 -13.40 27.58 -11.87
CA ALA A 322 -12.62 26.68 -12.71
C ALA A 322 -11.66 25.81 -11.87
N ALA A 323 -11.05 26.38 -10.83
CA ALA A 323 -10.25 25.62 -9.86
C ALA A 323 -11.12 24.57 -9.13
N CYS A 324 -12.34 24.90 -8.72
CA CYS A 324 -13.29 23.94 -8.14
C CYS A 324 -13.59 22.78 -9.09
N ALA A 325 -13.87 23.08 -10.37
CA ALA A 325 -14.11 22.06 -11.39
C ALA A 325 -12.88 21.18 -11.62
N ALA A 326 -11.68 21.76 -11.73
CA ALA A 326 -10.43 21.03 -11.84
C ALA A 326 -10.19 20.12 -10.61
N MET A 327 -10.46 20.63 -9.40
CA MET A 327 -10.30 19.88 -8.15
C MET A 327 -11.28 18.70 -8.02
N LEU A 328 -12.52 18.84 -8.50
CA LEU A 328 -13.46 17.71 -8.61
C LEU A 328 -12.87 16.60 -9.51
N VAL A 329 -12.32 16.98 -10.67
CA VAL A 329 -11.72 16.04 -11.61
C VAL A 329 -10.44 15.40 -11.06
N ILE A 330 -9.60 16.17 -10.36
CA ILE A 330 -8.42 15.69 -9.62
C ILE A 330 -8.83 14.66 -8.58
N GLY A 331 -9.85 14.93 -7.77
CA GLY A 331 -10.33 14.00 -6.74
C GLY A 331 -10.88 12.70 -7.31
N LEU A 332 -11.67 12.78 -8.39
CA LEU A 332 -12.20 11.63 -9.11
C LEU A 332 -11.07 10.76 -9.66
N SER A 333 -10.14 11.38 -10.38
CA SER A 333 -9.03 10.70 -11.05
C SER A 333 -8.05 10.10 -10.04
N TRP A 334 -7.75 10.82 -8.96
CA TRP A 334 -6.95 10.33 -7.83
C TRP A 334 -7.54 9.06 -7.23
N MET A 335 -8.82 9.10 -6.85
CA MET A 335 -9.46 7.95 -6.24
C MET A 335 -9.47 6.75 -7.20
N MET A 336 -9.79 6.99 -8.47
CA MET A 336 -9.85 5.91 -9.45
C MET A 336 -8.48 5.25 -9.63
N THR A 337 -7.42 6.03 -9.83
CA THR A 337 -6.07 5.49 -10.00
C THR A 337 -5.55 4.83 -8.72
N ALA A 338 -5.65 5.49 -7.56
CA ALA A 338 -5.14 4.97 -6.30
C ALA A 338 -5.86 3.68 -5.88
N SER A 339 -7.19 3.63 -5.98
CA SER A 339 -7.99 2.44 -5.66
C SER A 339 -7.71 1.28 -6.62
N ALA A 340 -7.59 1.57 -7.93
CA ALA A 340 -7.27 0.54 -8.93
C ALA A 340 -5.86 -0.06 -8.69
N LEU A 341 -4.85 0.77 -8.43
CA LEU A 341 -3.50 0.31 -8.13
C LEU A 341 -3.43 -0.46 -6.81
N MET A 342 -4.12 0.03 -5.76
CA MET A 342 -4.17 -0.65 -4.47
C MET A 342 -4.83 -2.02 -4.60
N THR A 343 -5.98 -2.10 -5.28
CA THR A 343 -6.70 -3.35 -5.52
C THR A 343 -5.85 -4.32 -6.34
N ALA A 344 -5.16 -3.83 -7.36
CA ALA A 344 -4.26 -4.66 -8.15
C ALA A 344 -3.07 -5.18 -7.33
N ALA A 345 -2.50 -4.37 -6.44
CA ALA A 345 -1.48 -4.82 -5.50
C ALA A 345 -2.03 -5.97 -4.64
N GLN A 346 -3.23 -5.80 -4.06
CA GLN A 346 -3.87 -6.79 -3.20
C GLN A 346 -4.13 -8.13 -3.92
N ILE A 347 -4.63 -8.07 -5.16
CA ILE A 347 -4.95 -9.27 -5.95
C ILE A 347 -3.69 -9.94 -6.48
N SER A 348 -2.61 -9.20 -6.74
CA SER A 348 -1.33 -9.77 -7.21
C SER A 348 -0.54 -10.51 -6.12
N LEU A 349 -1.05 -10.50 -4.88
CA LEU A 349 -0.36 -11.00 -3.71
C LEU A 349 -1.07 -12.20 -3.07
N PRO A 350 -0.43 -13.39 -3.10
CA PRO A 350 -0.86 -14.54 -2.31
C PRO A 350 -0.92 -14.23 -0.82
N GLY A 351 -1.79 -14.92 -0.08
CA GLY A 351 -2.04 -14.64 1.35
C GLY A 351 -0.79 -14.59 2.22
N TRP A 352 0.19 -15.46 1.96
CA TRP A 352 1.44 -15.57 2.74
C TRP A 352 2.38 -14.35 2.60
N VAL A 353 2.29 -13.59 1.50
CA VAL A 353 3.12 -12.40 1.24
C VAL A 353 2.30 -11.10 1.20
N ARG A 354 0.96 -11.18 1.28
CA ARG A 354 0.05 -10.04 1.09
C ARG A 354 0.37 -8.83 1.95
N ALA A 355 0.54 -8.99 3.25
CA ALA A 355 0.87 -7.88 4.14
C ALA A 355 2.19 -7.18 3.75
N ARG A 356 3.23 -7.97 3.42
CA ARG A 356 4.57 -7.47 3.07
C ARG A 356 4.59 -6.82 1.68
N GLY A 357 3.91 -7.42 0.71
CA GLY A 357 3.79 -6.86 -0.63
C GLY A 357 2.99 -5.55 -0.65
N LEU A 358 1.96 -5.42 0.19
CA LEU A 358 1.21 -4.17 0.33
C LEU A 358 2.04 -3.07 0.99
N ALA A 359 3.01 -3.41 1.86
CA ALA A 359 3.94 -2.43 2.40
C ALA A 359 4.76 -1.76 1.27
N PHE A 360 5.18 -2.50 0.24
CA PHE A 360 5.85 -1.91 -0.93
C PHE A 360 4.95 -0.95 -1.71
N PHE A 361 3.65 -1.25 -1.84
CA PHE A 361 2.70 -0.32 -2.44
C PHE A 361 2.63 0.98 -1.63
N TRP A 362 2.52 0.88 -0.31
CA TRP A 362 2.53 2.06 0.56
C TRP A 362 3.83 2.85 0.48
N ILE A 363 4.99 2.19 0.41
CA ILE A 363 6.29 2.85 0.22
C ILE A 363 6.31 3.64 -1.10
N VAL A 364 5.81 3.08 -2.19
CA VAL A 364 5.69 3.79 -3.47
C VAL A 364 4.72 4.97 -3.36
N PHE A 365 3.59 4.77 -2.68
CA PHE A 365 2.58 5.81 -2.46
C PHE A 365 3.14 6.97 -1.62
N THR A 366 3.58 6.71 -0.39
CA THR A 366 4.04 7.74 0.54
C THR A 366 5.41 8.29 0.15
N GLY A 367 6.30 7.46 -0.40
CA GLY A 367 7.59 7.89 -0.94
C GLY A 367 7.43 8.77 -2.18
N GLY A 368 6.49 8.42 -3.06
CA GLY A 368 6.13 9.25 -4.21
C GLY A 368 5.55 10.59 -3.79
N MET A 369 4.66 10.60 -2.80
CA MET A 369 4.11 11.83 -2.21
C MET A 369 5.20 12.67 -1.53
N ALA A 370 6.05 12.07 -0.69
CA ALA A 370 7.08 12.81 0.04
C ALA A 370 8.17 13.37 -0.90
N GLY A 371 8.77 12.51 -1.72
CA GLY A 371 9.81 12.90 -2.66
C GLY A 371 9.29 13.83 -3.75
N GLY A 372 8.11 13.55 -4.29
CA GLY A 372 7.45 14.40 -5.28
C GLY A 372 7.14 15.79 -4.72
N SER A 373 6.65 15.89 -3.49
CA SER A 373 6.38 17.20 -2.86
C SER A 373 7.63 18.05 -2.78
N VAL A 374 8.77 17.48 -2.35
CA VAL A 374 10.06 18.19 -2.31
C VAL A 374 10.47 18.64 -3.72
N ILE A 375 10.40 17.75 -4.71
CA ILE A 375 10.76 18.06 -6.11
C ILE A 375 9.91 19.22 -6.63
N TRP A 376 8.59 19.14 -6.51
CA TRP A 376 7.68 20.15 -7.08
C TRP A 376 7.70 21.47 -6.30
N GLY A 377 7.98 21.44 -5.00
CA GLY A 377 8.28 22.64 -4.23
C GLY A 377 9.53 23.37 -4.72
N GLN A 378 10.60 22.63 -5.04
CA GLN A 378 11.82 23.20 -5.60
C GLN A 378 11.60 23.75 -7.02
N VAL A 379 10.93 22.99 -7.89
CA VAL A 379 10.59 23.44 -9.25
C VAL A 379 9.72 24.70 -9.20
N ALA A 380 8.72 24.76 -8.33
CA ALA A 380 7.89 25.94 -8.15
C ALA A 380 8.64 27.14 -7.57
N GLY A 381 9.68 26.90 -6.76
CA GLY A 381 10.55 27.96 -6.22
C GLY A 381 11.53 28.53 -7.25
N LEU A 382 12.00 27.71 -8.20
CA LEU A 382 12.90 28.11 -9.28
C LEU A 382 12.17 28.74 -10.48
N LEU A 383 10.93 28.29 -10.73
CA LEU A 383 10.08 28.76 -11.81
C LEU A 383 8.86 29.48 -11.21
N THR A 384 7.66 28.96 -11.45
CA THR A 384 6.40 29.39 -10.86
C THR A 384 5.54 28.17 -10.52
N ILE A 385 4.47 28.37 -9.74
CA ILE A 385 3.52 27.30 -9.39
C ILE A 385 2.85 26.74 -10.65
N SER A 386 2.40 27.60 -11.56
CA SER A 386 1.78 27.18 -12.83
C SER A 386 2.74 26.35 -13.69
N TRP A 387 4.02 26.74 -13.80
CA TRP A 387 5.01 25.94 -14.52
C TRP A 387 5.30 24.61 -13.84
N ALA A 388 5.38 24.57 -12.51
CA ALA A 388 5.54 23.31 -11.78
C ALA A 388 4.38 22.34 -12.04
N LEU A 389 3.13 22.82 -12.02
CA LEU A 389 1.95 22.01 -12.35
C LEU A 389 1.96 21.55 -13.81
N ALA A 390 2.32 22.43 -14.75
CA ALA A 390 2.36 22.10 -16.17
C ALA A 390 3.44 21.04 -16.48
N ILE A 391 4.65 21.20 -15.94
CA ILE A 391 5.74 20.23 -16.10
C ILE A 391 5.35 18.90 -15.44
N ALA A 392 4.75 18.91 -14.24
CA ALA A 392 4.27 17.71 -13.58
C ALA A 392 3.21 16.98 -14.42
N ALA A 393 2.27 17.70 -15.04
CA ALA A 393 1.27 17.13 -15.93
C ALA A 393 1.91 16.52 -17.19
N ILE A 394 2.88 17.19 -17.81
CA ILE A 394 3.64 16.67 -18.96
C ILE A 394 4.40 15.39 -18.56
N CYS A 395 5.10 15.41 -17.44
CA CYS A 395 5.79 14.24 -16.90
C CYS A 395 4.82 13.09 -16.60
N LEU A 396 3.59 13.38 -16.17
CA LEU A 396 2.54 12.39 -15.99
C LEU A 396 2.12 11.74 -17.32
N PHE A 397 1.94 12.52 -18.40
CA PHE A 397 1.67 11.98 -19.74
C PHE A 397 2.84 11.11 -20.24
N ILE A 398 4.08 11.55 -20.04
CA ILE A 398 5.27 10.74 -20.34
C ILE A 398 5.28 9.47 -19.49
N GLY A 399 4.92 9.55 -18.21
CA GLY A 399 4.79 8.42 -17.30
C GLY A 399 3.77 7.39 -17.79
N ILE A 400 2.66 7.83 -18.39
CA ILE A 400 1.68 6.95 -19.04
C ILE A 400 2.31 6.22 -20.23
N ALA A 401 3.08 6.91 -21.06
CA ALA A 401 3.77 6.31 -22.21
C ALA A 401 4.85 5.31 -21.78
N VAL A 402 5.71 5.67 -20.82
CA VAL A 402 6.78 4.81 -20.30
C VAL A 402 6.21 3.56 -19.62
N SER A 403 5.09 3.71 -18.90
CA SER A 403 4.43 2.61 -18.20
C SER A 403 3.48 1.78 -19.07
N TRP A 404 3.41 2.07 -20.38
CA TRP A 404 2.45 1.43 -21.30
C TRP A 404 2.61 -0.09 -21.38
N ARG A 405 3.87 -0.57 -21.37
CA ARG A 405 4.22 -2.00 -21.40
C ARG A 405 3.99 -2.76 -20.08
N PHE A 406 3.65 -2.05 -19.00
CA PHE A 406 3.48 -2.64 -17.69
C PHE A 406 2.00 -2.90 -17.41
N TYR A 407 1.52 -4.08 -17.75
CA TYR A 407 0.11 -4.44 -17.58
C TYR A 407 -0.20 -4.84 -16.13
N VAL A 408 -1.17 -4.17 -15.53
CA VAL A 408 -1.62 -4.41 -14.16
C VAL A 408 -2.68 -5.52 -14.10
N GLY A 409 -3.49 -5.67 -15.16
CA GLY A 409 -4.55 -6.67 -15.25
C GLY A 409 -4.11 -8.09 -15.58
N LEU A 410 -2.80 -8.36 -15.71
CA LEU A 410 -2.25 -9.69 -16.06
C LEU A 410 -2.74 -10.81 -15.12
N GLN A 411 -3.05 -10.49 -13.86
CA GLN A 411 -3.47 -11.46 -12.84
C GLN A 411 -4.95 -11.37 -12.44
N ASP A 412 -5.78 -10.54 -13.08
CA ASP A 412 -7.22 -10.48 -12.76
C ASP A 412 -7.94 -11.83 -13.03
N LYS A 413 -7.31 -12.77 -13.76
CA LYS A 413 -7.79 -14.13 -14.03
C LYS A 413 -6.97 -15.24 -13.36
N ALA A 414 -5.89 -14.93 -12.65
CA ALA A 414 -4.99 -15.94 -12.09
C ALA A 414 -5.52 -16.44 -10.75
N ASP A 415 -5.73 -17.74 -10.61
CA ASP A 415 -6.09 -18.35 -9.33
C ASP A 415 -4.87 -18.46 -8.41
N LEU A 416 -4.83 -17.60 -7.39
CA LEU A 416 -3.76 -17.54 -6.40
C LEU A 416 -4.04 -18.38 -5.14
N THR A 417 -5.04 -19.28 -5.17
CA THR A 417 -5.28 -20.21 -4.06
C THR A 417 -4.07 -21.14 -3.86
N PRO A 418 -3.66 -21.40 -2.60
CA PRO A 418 -2.58 -22.34 -2.31
C PRO A 418 -2.90 -23.74 -2.84
N LEU A 419 -1.93 -24.40 -3.46
CA LEU A 419 -2.06 -25.80 -3.86
C LEU A 419 -2.03 -26.72 -2.64
N SER A 420 -2.83 -27.80 -2.60
CA SER A 420 -2.80 -28.79 -1.51
C SER A 420 -1.37 -29.34 -1.30
N PRO A 421 -0.86 -29.45 -0.06
CA PRO A 421 0.52 -29.89 0.24
C PRO A 421 0.94 -31.23 -0.39
N ASP A 422 -0.02 -32.08 -0.76
CA ASP A 422 0.18 -33.45 -1.26
C ASP A 422 0.97 -33.55 -2.56
N TRP A 423 1.11 -32.46 -3.32
CA TRP A 423 1.82 -32.48 -4.60
C TRP A 423 3.33 -32.74 -4.48
N ALA A 424 3.93 -32.52 -3.30
CA ALA A 424 5.38 -32.38 -3.16
C ALA A 424 6.14 -33.65 -2.71
N GLY A 425 5.44 -34.75 -2.45
CA GLY A 425 6.04 -36.01 -1.96
C GLY A 425 6.64 -35.90 -0.54
N PRO A 426 7.05 -37.02 0.08
CA PRO A 426 7.50 -37.04 1.47
C PRO A 426 8.78 -36.20 1.71
N VAL A 427 8.85 -35.57 2.87
CA VAL A 427 10.02 -34.80 3.34
C VAL A 427 10.91 -35.73 4.17
N PRO A 428 12.24 -35.76 3.94
CA PRO A 428 13.14 -36.54 4.78
C PRO A 428 13.14 -35.99 6.21
N ARG A 429 12.77 -36.83 7.20
CA ARG A 429 12.62 -36.41 8.61
C ARG A 429 13.94 -36.13 9.34
N HIS A 430 15.08 -36.42 8.73
CA HIS A 430 16.40 -36.38 9.38
C HIS A 430 17.18 -35.08 9.19
N ILE A 431 16.64 -34.10 8.46
CA ILE A 431 17.32 -32.83 8.13
C ILE A 431 16.74 -31.71 9.00
N GLY A 432 17.60 -30.98 9.70
CA GLY A 432 17.20 -29.81 10.50
C GLY A 432 16.59 -28.68 9.64
N MET A 433 15.65 -27.92 10.21
CA MET A 433 14.91 -26.88 9.49
C MET A 433 15.79 -25.73 8.96
N GLU A 434 16.92 -25.45 9.61
CA GLU A 434 17.87 -24.42 9.19
C GLU A 434 19.00 -24.94 8.30
N GLU A 435 19.06 -26.24 8.04
CA GLU A 435 20.11 -26.82 7.21
C GLU A 435 19.94 -26.43 5.74
N GLY A 436 21.06 -26.14 5.10
CA GLY A 436 21.15 -25.73 3.71
C GLY A 436 22.57 -25.27 3.35
N PRO A 437 22.80 -24.83 2.11
CA PRO A 437 21.83 -24.72 1.02
C PRO A 437 21.42 -26.07 0.40
N ILE A 438 20.22 -26.12 -0.18
CA ILE A 438 19.69 -27.30 -0.87
C ILE A 438 19.64 -27.01 -2.38
N MET A 439 20.34 -27.80 -3.17
CA MET A 439 20.29 -27.75 -4.64
C MET A 439 19.23 -28.73 -5.15
N VAL A 440 18.35 -28.25 -6.03
CA VAL A 440 17.35 -29.07 -6.73
C VAL A 440 17.73 -29.13 -8.19
N ILE A 441 17.85 -30.35 -8.70
CA ILE A 441 18.10 -30.64 -10.11
C ILE A 441 16.88 -31.37 -10.67
N ILE A 442 16.36 -30.91 -11.81
CA ILE A 442 15.27 -31.57 -12.53
C ILE A 442 15.72 -31.86 -13.95
N GLU A 443 15.72 -33.14 -14.32
CA GLU A 443 16.09 -33.60 -15.66
C GLU A 443 14.84 -33.74 -16.54
N TYR A 444 14.84 -33.07 -17.69
CA TYR A 444 13.78 -33.10 -18.68
C TYR A 444 14.29 -33.69 -19.99
N ARG A 445 13.61 -34.71 -20.50
CA ARG A 445 13.79 -35.21 -21.87
C ARG A 445 12.85 -34.49 -22.84
N ILE A 446 13.41 -33.72 -23.78
CA ILE A 446 12.72 -32.80 -24.69
C ILE A 446 13.05 -33.18 -26.14
N ARG A 447 12.09 -33.01 -27.06
CA ARG A 447 12.34 -33.20 -28.49
C ARG A 447 13.11 -32.02 -29.06
N PRO A 448 14.05 -32.22 -30.01
CA PRO A 448 14.80 -31.12 -30.61
C PRO A 448 13.91 -30.01 -31.18
N GLU A 449 12.80 -30.39 -31.83
CA GLU A 449 11.77 -29.52 -32.40
C GLU A 449 11.01 -28.66 -31.36
N ASP A 450 10.91 -29.12 -30.11
CA ASP A 450 10.18 -28.44 -29.03
C ASP A 450 11.09 -27.57 -28.14
N THR A 451 12.40 -27.52 -28.42
CA THR A 451 13.42 -26.91 -27.54
C THR A 451 13.14 -25.44 -27.25
N ASP A 452 12.86 -24.63 -28.28
CA ASP A 452 12.64 -23.19 -28.12
C ASP A 452 11.36 -22.89 -27.32
N ALA A 453 10.28 -23.63 -27.60
CA ALA A 453 9.01 -23.52 -26.88
C ALA A 453 9.16 -23.94 -25.41
N PHE A 454 9.98 -24.97 -25.14
CA PHE A 454 10.31 -25.38 -23.78
C PHE A 454 11.16 -24.33 -23.05
N ILE A 455 12.15 -23.72 -23.70
CA ILE A 455 12.96 -22.64 -23.12
C ILE A 455 12.06 -21.45 -22.75
N GLU A 456 11.09 -21.09 -23.60
CA GLU A 456 10.11 -20.04 -23.28
C GLU A 456 9.27 -20.42 -22.04
N ALA A 457 8.78 -21.65 -21.98
CA ALA A 457 8.02 -22.15 -20.83
C ALA A 457 8.86 -22.15 -19.54
N MET A 458 10.12 -22.57 -19.62
CA MET A 458 11.06 -22.58 -18.48
C MET A 458 11.45 -21.18 -18.04
N THR A 459 11.50 -20.21 -18.94
CA THR A 459 11.72 -18.80 -18.59
C THR A 459 10.57 -18.25 -17.72
N ARG A 460 9.32 -18.64 -18.00
CA ARG A 460 8.18 -18.29 -17.13
C ARG A 460 8.24 -19.05 -15.79
N LEU A 461 8.67 -20.31 -15.81
CA LEU A 461 8.82 -21.10 -14.59
C LEU A 461 9.93 -20.56 -13.68
N ARG A 462 11.04 -20.07 -14.25
CA ARG A 462 12.13 -19.40 -13.53
C ARG A 462 11.60 -18.29 -12.61
N ASP A 463 10.76 -17.40 -13.14
CA ASP A 463 10.21 -16.29 -12.36
C ASP A 463 9.39 -16.80 -11.17
N ILE A 464 8.60 -17.87 -11.35
CA ILE A 464 7.85 -18.52 -10.28
C ILE A 464 8.79 -19.15 -9.24
N ARG A 465 9.86 -19.84 -9.69
CA ARG A 465 10.87 -20.44 -8.79
C ARG A 465 11.53 -19.39 -7.92
N GLN A 466 12.02 -18.31 -8.54
CA GLN A 466 12.71 -17.22 -7.86
C GLN A 466 11.78 -16.43 -6.93
N ARG A 467 10.54 -16.18 -7.37
CA ARG A 467 9.49 -15.56 -6.55
C ARG A 467 9.17 -16.36 -5.29
N ASN A 468 9.14 -17.69 -5.36
CA ASN A 468 8.72 -18.55 -4.25
C ASN A 468 9.84 -18.95 -3.28
N GLY A 469 11.12 -18.69 -3.60
CA GLY A 469 12.23 -19.00 -2.67
C GLY A 469 13.56 -19.37 -3.30
N ALA A 470 13.58 -19.71 -4.59
CA ALA A 470 14.79 -20.19 -5.24
C ALA A 470 15.83 -19.06 -5.47
N THR A 471 17.08 -19.41 -5.28
CA THR A 471 18.30 -18.63 -5.52
C THR A 471 19.10 -19.33 -6.61
N LEU A 472 19.81 -18.57 -7.46
CA LEU A 472 20.69 -19.10 -8.53
C LEU A 472 20.00 -20.16 -9.42
N TRP A 473 19.08 -19.73 -10.29
CA TRP A 473 18.37 -20.60 -11.23
C TRP A 473 19.08 -20.63 -12.58
N HIS A 474 19.29 -21.83 -13.12
CA HIS A 474 19.88 -22.06 -14.44
C HIS A 474 19.18 -23.21 -15.16
N LEU A 475 19.21 -23.15 -16.49
CA LEU A 475 18.80 -24.23 -17.38
C LEU A 475 19.99 -24.60 -18.27
N TYR A 476 20.39 -25.86 -18.24
CA TYR A 476 21.54 -26.38 -18.97
C TYR A 476 21.10 -27.38 -20.03
N ASN A 477 21.83 -27.44 -21.15
CA ASN A 477 21.77 -28.56 -22.08
C ASN A 477 22.80 -29.60 -21.66
N ASP A 478 22.40 -30.86 -21.58
CA ASP A 478 23.34 -31.95 -21.33
C ASP A 478 24.19 -32.18 -22.58
N MET A 479 25.49 -31.93 -22.46
CA MET A 479 26.46 -32.08 -23.55
C MET A 479 26.68 -33.54 -23.95
N THR A 480 26.42 -34.47 -23.04
CA THR A 480 26.67 -35.91 -23.22
C THR A 480 25.44 -36.68 -23.66
N ARG A 481 24.24 -36.18 -23.32
CA ARG A 481 22.96 -36.80 -23.62
C ARG A 481 22.06 -35.83 -24.39
N PRO A 482 22.13 -35.82 -25.73
CA PRO A 482 21.30 -34.95 -26.56
C PRO A 482 19.81 -35.10 -26.26
N GLY A 483 19.08 -33.98 -26.21
CA GLY A 483 17.66 -33.95 -25.85
C GLY A 483 17.38 -33.99 -24.35
N ILE A 484 18.40 -33.98 -23.49
CA ILE A 484 18.24 -33.78 -22.05
C ILE A 484 18.57 -32.34 -21.67
N MET A 485 17.62 -31.68 -21.02
CA MET A 485 17.79 -30.36 -20.43
C MET A 485 17.66 -30.46 -18.91
N VAL A 486 18.50 -29.72 -18.20
CA VAL A 486 18.64 -29.81 -16.75
C VAL A 486 18.33 -28.46 -16.11
N GLU A 487 17.22 -28.38 -15.37
CA GLU A 487 16.91 -27.24 -14.49
C GLU A 487 17.70 -27.40 -13.19
N SER A 488 18.41 -26.37 -12.77
CA SER A 488 19.10 -26.32 -11.48
C SER A 488 18.74 -25.06 -10.72
N PHE A 489 18.41 -25.18 -9.43
CA PHE A 489 18.22 -24.04 -8.54
C PHE A 489 18.53 -24.38 -7.09
N THR A 490 18.93 -23.37 -6.33
CA THR A 490 19.34 -23.51 -4.93
C THR A 490 18.31 -22.88 -3.99
N ILE A 491 18.09 -23.45 -2.82
CA ILE A 491 17.23 -22.91 -1.77
C ILE A 491 18.04 -22.77 -0.50
N GLU A 492 17.87 -21.66 0.22
CA GLU A 492 18.71 -21.30 1.37
C GLU A 492 18.63 -22.32 2.51
N THR A 493 17.44 -22.83 2.85
CA THR A 493 17.25 -23.76 3.98
C THR A 493 16.13 -24.77 3.72
N MET A 494 16.10 -25.85 4.51
CA MET A 494 15.01 -26.83 4.51
C MET A 494 13.65 -26.18 4.84
N LEU A 495 13.60 -25.26 5.79
CA LEU A 495 12.39 -24.50 6.10
C LEU A 495 11.89 -23.71 4.87
N GLU A 496 12.80 -23.08 4.13
CA GLU A 496 12.44 -22.33 2.93
C GLU A 496 11.98 -23.24 1.78
N MET A 497 12.51 -24.47 1.70
CA MET A 497 12.01 -25.51 0.79
C MET A 497 10.58 -25.93 1.14
N LEU A 498 10.28 -26.16 2.42
CA LEU A 498 8.93 -26.49 2.88
C LEU A 498 7.96 -25.34 2.60
N ARG A 499 8.36 -24.11 2.91
CA ARG A 499 7.58 -22.91 2.58
C ARG A 499 7.38 -22.78 1.08
N GLN A 500 8.40 -23.05 0.25
CA GLN A 500 8.23 -23.02 -1.21
C GLN A 500 7.14 -23.99 -1.68
N ARG A 501 6.94 -25.11 -0.97
CA ARG A 501 5.88 -26.07 -1.29
C ARG A 501 4.48 -25.50 -1.04
N GLU A 502 4.32 -24.83 0.11
CA GLU A 502 3.07 -24.19 0.54
C GLU A 502 2.76 -22.91 -0.24
N ARG A 503 3.78 -22.26 -0.83
CA ARG A 503 3.65 -20.99 -1.56
C ARG A 503 3.18 -21.13 -3.01
N MET A 504 3.16 -22.34 -3.58
CA MET A 504 2.69 -22.54 -4.96
C MET A 504 1.18 -22.37 -5.07
N THR A 505 0.74 -21.69 -6.13
CA THR A 505 -0.67 -21.45 -6.41
C THR A 505 -1.21 -22.34 -7.53
N VAL A 506 -2.54 -22.37 -7.70
CA VAL A 506 -3.20 -23.03 -8.84
C VAL A 506 -2.70 -22.47 -10.18
N ALA A 507 -2.55 -21.15 -10.31
CA ALA A 507 -1.99 -20.52 -11.51
C ALA A 507 -0.53 -20.94 -11.78
N ASP A 508 0.28 -21.12 -10.72
CA ASP A 508 1.66 -21.60 -10.90
C ASP A 508 1.71 -23.05 -11.42
N ARG A 509 0.75 -23.87 -10.99
CA ARG A 509 0.63 -25.27 -11.45
C ARG A 509 0.45 -25.32 -12.96
N GLU A 510 -0.38 -24.46 -13.56
CA GLU A 510 -0.59 -24.45 -15.02
C GLU A 510 0.70 -24.17 -15.79
N VAL A 511 1.53 -23.23 -15.32
CA VAL A 511 2.82 -22.91 -15.94
C VAL A 511 3.80 -24.08 -15.80
N ARG A 512 3.85 -24.70 -14.61
CA ARG A 512 4.66 -25.89 -14.35
C ARG A 512 4.22 -27.08 -15.21
N ASP A 513 2.92 -27.31 -15.32
CA ASP A 513 2.37 -28.45 -16.04
C ASP A 513 2.54 -28.28 -17.56
N ARG A 514 2.50 -27.04 -18.07
CA ARG A 514 2.91 -26.73 -19.45
C ARG A 514 4.38 -27.07 -19.71
N ALA A 515 5.29 -26.70 -18.81
CA ALA A 515 6.71 -27.09 -18.93
C ALA A 515 6.88 -28.62 -18.86
N ARG A 516 6.11 -29.30 -18.00
CA ARG A 516 6.10 -30.77 -17.90
C ARG A 516 5.53 -31.46 -19.14
N ALA A 517 4.60 -30.85 -19.87
CA ALA A 517 3.98 -31.45 -21.06
C ALA A 517 4.99 -31.75 -22.19
N PHE A 518 6.12 -31.03 -22.22
CA PHE A 518 7.21 -31.29 -23.16
C PHE A 518 8.06 -32.52 -22.79
N HIS A 519 7.91 -33.07 -21.58
CA HIS A 519 8.64 -34.25 -21.13
C HIS A 519 8.03 -35.55 -21.69
N ARG A 520 8.86 -36.42 -22.26
CA ARG A 520 8.41 -37.57 -23.07
C ARG A 520 8.49 -38.95 -22.42
N ASP A 521 8.88 -39.09 -21.15
CA ASP A 521 9.16 -40.42 -20.57
C ASP A 521 7.96 -41.15 -19.96
N GLY A 522 6.74 -40.60 -20.03
CA GLY A 522 5.52 -41.18 -19.43
C GLY A 522 5.52 -41.20 -17.88
N ALA A 523 6.69 -41.03 -17.27
CA ALA A 523 6.94 -40.81 -15.86
C ALA A 523 7.16 -39.30 -15.56
N PRO A 524 6.99 -38.85 -14.32
CA PRO A 524 7.36 -37.48 -13.94
C PRO A 524 8.87 -37.26 -14.10
N PRO A 525 9.31 -36.02 -14.44
CA PRO A 525 10.72 -35.66 -14.55
C PRO A 525 11.50 -36.08 -13.31
N LYS A 526 12.73 -36.58 -13.51
CA LYS A 526 13.59 -37.00 -12.40
C LYS A 526 14.00 -35.78 -11.59
N VAL A 527 13.66 -35.78 -10.30
CA VAL A 527 14.01 -34.71 -9.35
C VAL A 527 15.05 -35.21 -8.37
N THR A 528 16.22 -34.59 -8.38
CA THR A 528 17.30 -34.85 -7.42
C THR A 528 17.40 -33.67 -6.46
N ARG A 529 17.50 -33.94 -5.16
CA ARG A 529 17.68 -32.91 -4.12
C ARG A 529 18.97 -33.20 -3.37
N LEU A 530 19.87 -32.23 -3.34
CA LEU A 530 21.20 -32.35 -2.77
C LEU A 530 21.35 -31.32 -1.66
N LEU A 531 21.68 -31.77 -0.45
CA LEU A 531 22.05 -30.90 0.65
C LEU A 531 23.55 -30.59 0.54
N SER A 532 23.94 -29.32 0.69
CA SER A 532 25.35 -28.97 0.71
C SER A 532 26.06 -29.64 1.88
N ALA A 533 27.10 -30.44 1.60
CA ALA A 533 27.95 -31.04 2.63
C ALA A 533 28.85 -30.00 3.32
N ILE A 534 29.06 -28.84 2.69
CA ILE A 534 29.80 -27.70 3.23
C ILE A 534 28.82 -26.53 3.33
N GLY A 535 28.27 -26.31 4.53
CA GLY A 535 27.31 -25.23 4.76
C GLY A 535 27.96 -23.85 4.63
N HIS A 536 27.16 -22.82 4.35
CA HIS A 536 27.60 -21.43 4.25
C HIS A 536 28.35 -20.91 5.49
N LYS A 537 28.12 -21.52 6.66
CA LYS A 537 28.81 -21.22 7.93
C LYS A 537 30.27 -21.69 7.97
N ARG A 538 30.69 -22.68 7.18
CA ARG A 538 32.06 -23.25 7.20
C ARG A 538 32.99 -22.72 6.10
N ILE A 539 32.51 -21.80 5.26
CA ILE A 539 33.32 -21.24 4.16
C ILE A 539 34.03 -19.94 4.59
N PHE A 540 33.58 -19.32 5.69
CA PHE A 540 34.12 -18.07 6.24
C PHE A 540 34.59 -18.17 7.70
N ASP A 541 34.54 -19.38 8.27
CA ASP A 541 35.33 -19.78 9.45
C ASP A 541 36.59 -20.50 8.92
#